data_AF-A0AAU4N4F1-F1
#
_entry.id   AF-A0AAU4N4F1-F1
#
_cell.length_a   1.000
_cell.length_b   1.000
_cell.length_c   1.000
_cell.angle_alpha   90.00
_cell.angle_beta   90.00
_cell.angle_gamma   90.00
#
_symmetry.space_group_name_H-M   'P 1'
#
loop_
_entity.id
_entity.type
_entity.pdbx_description
1 polymer ?
#
loop_
_entity_poly.entity_id
_entity_poly.type
_entity_poly.pdbx_seq_one_letter_code
_entity_poly.pdbx_strand_id
1 'polypeptide(L)'
;MELNSTGSSGTADAADLVVHQDDLGLVGNEAFRVHGELRKGADVAGAGAGSDGVGSTARAAAELTARNFSAGGELLITLEVWESQVKTVLQMYAHISNHLDFSKKSHARDEAEIAASLRGRDGTAVPVSEISKYVK
;
A
#
# COMPACT_ATOMS: atom_id res chain seq x y z
N MET A 1 12.74 -4.92 -7.96
CA MET A 1 11.77 -4.22 -8.83
C MET A 1 12.56 -3.13 -9.54
N GLU A 2 12.83 -3.30 -10.83
CA GLU A 2 13.61 -2.32 -11.61
C GLU A 2 12.70 -1.17 -12.06
N LEU A 3 13.06 0.05 -11.70
CA LEU A 3 12.39 1.26 -12.17
C LEU A 3 13.29 1.96 -13.19
N ASN A 4 12.91 1.79 -14.46
CA ASN A 4 13.12 2.67 -15.60
C ASN A 4 14.55 3.17 -15.90
N SER A 5 15.17 2.56 -16.90
CA SER A 5 16.31 3.11 -17.63
C SER A 5 15.85 4.15 -18.65
N THR A 6 15.99 5.44 -18.33
CA THR A 6 16.07 6.51 -19.33
C THR A 6 17.30 7.34 -19.02
N GLY A 7 18.35 7.16 -19.84
CA GLY A 7 19.58 7.93 -19.74
C GLY A 7 19.38 9.39 -20.11
N SER A 8 19.90 10.27 -19.27
CA SER A 8 20.39 11.58 -19.67
C SER A 8 21.56 11.92 -18.75
N SER A 9 22.74 12.03 -19.34
CA SER A 9 23.96 12.47 -18.67
C SER A 9 23.76 13.89 -18.12
N GLY A 10 23.52 13.99 -16.82
CA GLY A 10 23.49 15.24 -16.08
C GLY A 10 24.07 14.98 -14.70
N THR A 11 25.22 15.60 -14.43
CA THR A 11 25.82 15.70 -13.09
C THR A 11 24.85 16.48 -12.20
N ALA A 12 23.99 15.76 -11.50
CA ALA A 12 23.26 16.22 -10.34
C ALA A 12 23.61 15.24 -9.23
N ASP A 13 23.89 15.72 -8.03
CA ASP A 13 23.95 14.92 -6.81
C ASP A 13 22.73 14.00 -6.77
N ALA A 14 22.89 12.78 -7.24
CA ALA A 14 21.96 11.70 -6.99
C ALA A 14 22.17 11.41 -5.52
N ALA A 15 21.43 12.12 -4.66
CA ALA A 15 21.22 11.69 -3.29
C ALA A 15 20.82 10.23 -3.39
N ASP A 16 21.75 9.35 -3.04
CA ASP A 16 21.62 7.92 -3.19
C ASP A 16 20.36 7.52 -2.41
N LEU A 17 19.33 7.06 -3.12
CA LEU A 17 18.08 6.64 -2.50
C LEU A 17 18.32 5.29 -1.84
N VAL A 18 19.06 5.30 -0.73
CA VAL A 18 19.30 4.14 0.11
C VAL A 18 18.03 3.90 0.91
N VAL A 19 17.45 2.72 0.74
CA VAL A 19 16.24 2.30 1.45
C VAL A 19 16.53 1.02 2.22
N HIS A 20 16.16 0.99 3.50
CA HIS A 20 16.34 -0.19 4.35
C HIS A 20 15.05 -1.02 4.46
N GLN A 21 15.21 -2.33 4.65
CA GLN A 21 14.07 -3.27 4.76
C GLN A 21 13.13 -2.91 5.93
N ASP A 22 13.68 -2.42 7.04
CA ASP A 22 12.89 -2.00 8.18
C ASP A 22 12.02 -0.78 7.85
N ASP A 23 12.58 0.20 7.12
CA ASP A 23 11.84 1.38 6.67
C ASP A 23 10.68 1.01 5.74
N LEU A 24 10.90 0.08 4.80
CA LEU A 24 9.84 -0.44 3.94
C LEU A 24 8.76 -1.18 4.74
N GLY A 25 9.16 -1.93 5.77
CA GLY A 25 8.23 -2.58 6.69
C GLY A 25 7.36 -1.58 7.46
N LEU A 26 7.96 -0.48 7.92
CA LEU A 26 7.25 0.60 8.61
C LEU A 26 6.25 1.29 7.68
N VAL A 27 6.63 1.61 6.44
CA VAL A 27 5.72 2.21 5.45
C VAL A 27 4.56 1.27 5.11
N GLY A 28 4.83 -0.02 4.92
CA GLY A 28 3.77 -1.02 4.67
C GLY A 28 2.77 -1.12 5.82
N ASN A 29 3.26 -1.15 7.07
CA ASN A 29 2.41 -1.19 8.25
C ASN A 29 1.59 0.10 8.42
N GLU A 30 2.18 1.26 8.14
CA GLU A 30 1.47 2.53 8.19
C GLU A 30 0.37 2.61 7.11
N ALA A 31 0.64 2.12 5.90
CA ALA A 31 -0.38 2.01 4.85
C ALA A 31 -1.55 1.10 5.29
N PHE A 32 -1.27 -0.02 5.96
CA PHE A 32 -2.30 -0.89 6.52
C PHE A 32 -3.14 -0.18 7.60
N ARG A 33 -2.50 0.57 8.49
CA ARG A 33 -3.16 1.35 9.53
C ARG A 33 -4.08 2.41 8.92
N VAL A 34 -3.56 3.20 7.98
CA VAL A 34 -4.34 4.25 7.30
C VAL A 34 -5.50 3.66 6.51
N HIS A 35 -5.31 2.52 5.83
CA HIS A 35 -6.41 1.78 5.20
C HIS A 35 -7.52 1.44 6.20
N GLY A 36 -7.17 0.91 7.38
CA GLY A 36 -8.14 0.55 8.41
C GLY A 36 -8.91 1.75 8.96
N GLU A 37 -8.22 2.85 9.22
CA GLU A 37 -8.84 4.08 9.74
C GLU A 37 -9.70 4.78 8.69
N LEU A 38 -9.22 4.88 7.44
CA LEU A 38 -9.99 5.44 6.33
C LEU A 38 -11.26 4.64 6.09
N ARG A 39 -11.18 3.30 6.09
CA ARG A 39 -12.35 2.43 5.88
C ARG A 39 -13.44 2.68 6.90
N LYS A 40 -13.07 2.89 8.16
CA LYS A 40 -14.05 3.19 9.24
C LYS A 40 -14.56 4.62 9.15
N GLY A 41 -13.66 5.59 8.94
CA GLY A 41 -13.99 7.01 9.00
C GLY A 41 -14.73 7.54 7.77
N ALA A 42 -14.61 6.87 6.63
CA ALA A 42 -15.19 7.32 5.37
C ALA A 42 -16.44 6.56 4.91
N ASP A 43 -16.96 5.63 5.73
CA ASP A 43 -18.19 4.88 5.46
C ASP A 43 -19.45 5.75 5.67
N VAL A 44 -19.60 6.76 4.83
CA VAL A 44 -20.75 7.68 4.83
C VAL A 44 -22.00 6.99 4.25
N ALA A 45 -21.81 5.97 3.42
CA ALA A 45 -22.87 5.20 2.79
C ALA A 45 -23.60 4.28 3.76
N GLY A 46 -22.88 3.65 4.70
CA GLY A 46 -23.44 2.85 5.78
C GLY A 46 -23.73 3.64 7.06
N ALA A 47 -23.22 4.87 7.19
CA ALA A 47 -23.41 5.69 8.39
C ALA A 47 -24.91 5.87 8.71
N GLY A 48 -25.30 5.55 9.95
CA GLY A 48 -26.69 5.66 10.40
C GLY A 48 -27.65 4.68 9.71
N ALA A 49 -27.13 3.59 9.13
CA ALA A 49 -27.98 2.54 8.56
C ALA A 49 -28.78 1.81 9.63
N GLY A 50 -30.09 1.67 9.38
CA GLY A 50 -30.99 0.81 10.13
C GLY A 50 -31.00 -0.60 9.54
N SER A 51 -32.06 -1.36 9.84
CA SER A 51 -32.21 -2.75 9.38
C SER A 51 -32.33 -2.93 7.86
N ASP A 52 -32.61 -1.84 7.12
CA ASP A 52 -32.68 -1.80 5.66
C ASP A 52 -31.29 -1.66 4.99
N GLY A 53 -30.23 -1.41 5.77
CA GLY A 53 -28.87 -1.21 5.27
C GLY A 53 -28.62 0.13 4.56
N VAL A 54 -29.58 1.06 4.56
CA VAL A 54 -29.45 2.35 3.84
C VAL A 54 -28.86 3.40 4.77
N GLY A 55 -27.79 4.11 4.39
CA GLY A 55 -27.24 5.18 5.23
C GLY A 55 -28.12 6.43 5.33
N SER A 56 -27.89 7.26 6.35
CA SER A 56 -28.62 8.51 6.58
C SER A 56 -28.52 9.48 5.40
N THR A 57 -27.36 9.53 4.73
CA THR A 57 -27.15 10.40 3.56
C THR A 57 -28.02 9.99 2.38
N ALA A 58 -28.09 8.68 2.08
CA ALA A 58 -28.95 8.16 1.02
C ALA A 58 -30.44 8.39 1.34
N ARG A 59 -30.86 8.22 2.60
CA ARG A 59 -32.24 8.55 3.03
C ARG A 59 -32.55 10.04 2.88
N ALA A 60 -31.62 10.92 3.27
CA ALA A 60 -31.80 12.36 3.11
C ALA A 60 -31.92 12.76 1.63
N ALA A 61 -31.10 12.17 0.75
CA ALA A 61 -31.19 12.37 -0.69
C ALA A 61 -32.56 11.92 -1.25
N ALA A 62 -33.05 10.75 -0.81
CA ALA A 62 -34.36 10.25 -1.20
C ALA A 62 -35.51 11.16 -0.71
N GLU A 63 -35.46 11.61 0.54
CA GLU A 63 -36.46 12.54 1.12
C GLU A 63 -36.49 13.89 0.40
N LEU A 64 -35.33 14.47 0.10
CA LEU A 64 -35.22 15.72 -0.65
C LEU A 64 -35.81 15.55 -2.06
N THR A 65 -35.49 14.44 -2.72
CA THR A 65 -36.02 14.11 -4.05
C THR A 65 -37.55 13.95 -4.02
N ALA A 66 -38.09 13.21 -3.05
CA ALA A 66 -39.54 13.01 -2.88
C ALA A 66 -40.29 14.33 -2.63
N ARG A 67 -39.61 15.32 -2.06
CA ARG A 67 -40.13 16.68 -1.83
C ARG A 67 -39.84 17.65 -2.99
N ASN A 68 -39.39 17.15 -4.14
CA ASN A 68 -39.06 17.92 -5.35
C ASN A 68 -37.92 18.93 -5.19
N PHE A 69 -37.01 18.73 -4.22
CA PHE A 69 -35.78 19.50 -4.15
C PHE A 69 -34.72 18.92 -5.08
N SER A 70 -34.17 19.73 -5.99
CA SER A 70 -33.07 19.35 -6.89
C SER A 70 -31.84 18.84 -6.13
N ALA A 71 -31.60 19.36 -4.93
CA ALA A 71 -30.52 18.95 -4.05
C ALA A 71 -30.54 17.45 -3.69
N GLY A 72 -31.69 16.77 -3.80
CA GLY A 72 -31.78 15.34 -3.56
C GLY A 72 -30.98 14.50 -4.56
N GLY A 73 -31.10 14.81 -5.86
CA GLY A 73 -30.33 14.13 -6.91
C GLY A 73 -28.84 14.45 -6.82
N GLU A 74 -28.50 15.72 -6.60
CA GLU A 74 -27.10 16.15 -6.44
C GLU A 74 -26.42 15.50 -5.23
N LEU A 75 -27.15 15.33 -4.12
CA LEU A 75 -26.63 14.66 -2.92
C LEU A 75 -26.39 13.16 -3.18
N LEU A 76 -27.23 12.50 -3.97
CA LEU A 76 -27.03 11.11 -4.35
C LEU A 76 -25.78 10.94 -5.23
N ILE A 77 -25.63 11.79 -6.26
CA ILE A 77 -24.44 11.80 -7.12
C ILE A 77 -23.18 12.05 -6.28
N THR A 78 -23.25 13.00 -5.34
CA THR A 78 -22.13 13.29 -4.42
C THR A 78 -21.76 12.07 -3.58
N LEU A 79 -22.76 11.33 -3.08
CA LEU A 79 -22.54 10.10 -2.32
C LEU A 79 -21.86 9.01 -3.18
N GLU A 80 -22.31 8.82 -4.42
CA GLU A 80 -21.72 7.85 -5.37
C GLU A 80 -20.26 8.19 -5.69
N VAL A 81 -19.97 9.46 -5.97
CA VAL A 81 -18.60 9.94 -6.23
C VAL A 81 -17.72 9.75 -5.00
N TRP A 82 -18.22 10.11 -3.82
CA TRP A 82 -17.50 9.91 -2.55
C TRP A 82 -17.12 8.44 -2.36
N GLU A 83 -18.09 7.52 -2.49
CA GLU A 83 -17.82 6.09 -2.36
C GLU A 83 -16.77 5.60 -3.34
N SER A 84 -16.85 6.02 -4.60
CA SER A 84 -15.90 5.64 -5.64
C SER A 84 -14.47 6.10 -5.32
N GLN A 85 -14.32 7.34 -4.87
CA GLN A 85 -13.02 7.91 -4.50
C GLN A 85 -12.44 7.22 -3.26
N VAL A 86 -13.25 7.00 -2.22
CA VAL A 86 -12.82 6.29 -1.01
C VAL A 86 -12.38 4.86 -1.35
N LYS A 87 -13.15 4.13 -2.18
CA LYS A 87 -12.78 2.79 -2.65
C LYS A 87 -11.45 2.80 -3.39
N THR A 88 -11.22 3.78 -4.26
CA THR A 88 -9.96 3.93 -5.01
C THR A 88 -8.78 4.13 -4.06
N VAL A 89 -8.90 5.03 -3.09
CA VAL A 89 -7.84 5.30 -2.11
C VAL A 89 -7.58 4.09 -1.20
N LEU A 90 -8.63 3.38 -0.77
CA LEU A 90 -8.47 2.13 -0.03
C LEU A 90 -7.71 1.08 -0.84
N GLN A 91 -8.03 0.91 -2.13
CA GLN A 91 -7.28 -0.01 -2.98
C GLN A 91 -5.81 0.39 -3.10
N MET A 92 -5.50 1.69 -3.21
CA MET A 92 -4.10 2.15 -3.24
C MET A 92 -3.34 1.80 -1.96
N TYR A 93 -3.91 2.06 -0.78
CA TYR A 93 -3.26 1.70 0.49
C TYR A 93 -3.10 0.18 0.65
N ALA A 94 -4.11 -0.60 0.25
CA ALA A 94 -4.03 -2.05 0.24
C ALA A 94 -2.92 -2.54 -0.69
N HIS A 95 -2.81 -1.97 -1.89
CA HIS A 95 -1.75 -2.28 -2.85
C HIS A 95 -0.36 -1.97 -2.29
N ILE A 96 -0.16 -0.79 -1.70
CA ILE A 96 1.12 -0.42 -1.09
C ILE A 96 1.48 -1.39 0.04
N SER A 97 0.55 -1.62 0.98
CA SER A 97 0.76 -2.53 2.10
C SER A 97 1.12 -3.94 1.64
N ASN A 98 0.37 -4.49 0.68
CA ASN A 98 0.60 -5.84 0.17
C ASN A 98 1.92 -5.94 -0.59
N HIS A 99 2.26 -4.93 -1.39
CA HIS A 99 3.47 -4.93 -2.19
C HIS A 99 4.74 -4.85 -1.33
N LEU A 100 4.72 -4.03 -0.28
CA LEU A 100 5.85 -3.91 0.63
C LEU A 100 6.03 -5.15 1.52
N ASP A 101 4.93 -5.75 1.99
CA ASP A 101 4.98 -7.03 2.71
C ASP A 101 5.55 -8.16 1.82
N PHE A 102 5.12 -8.22 0.55
CA PHE A 102 5.69 -9.15 -0.43
C PHE A 102 7.18 -8.91 -0.65
N SER A 103 7.58 -7.65 -0.86
CA SER A 103 8.99 -7.29 -1.12
C SER A 103 9.88 -7.69 0.05
N LYS A 104 9.45 -7.40 1.29
CA LYS A 104 10.16 -7.80 2.51
C LYS A 104 10.33 -9.32 2.61
N LYS A 105 9.27 -10.08 2.33
CA LYS A 105 9.31 -11.56 2.34
C LYS A 105 10.22 -12.12 1.25
N SER A 106 10.20 -11.54 0.06
CA SER A 106 11.08 -11.95 -1.04
C SER A 106 12.55 -11.75 -0.69
N HIS A 107 12.91 -10.56 -0.19
CA HIS A 107 14.29 -10.28 0.19
C HIS A 107 14.78 -11.18 1.32
N ALA A 108 13.97 -11.42 2.36
CA ALA A 108 14.33 -12.37 3.42
C ALA A 108 14.55 -13.80 2.89
N ARG A 109 13.76 -14.23 1.89
CA ARG A 109 13.94 -15.53 1.22
C ARG A 109 15.25 -15.57 0.43
N ASP A 110 15.54 -14.51 -0.31
CA ASP A 110 16.76 -14.41 -1.13
C ASP A 110 18.02 -14.35 -0.24
N GLU A 111 17.97 -13.65 0.90
CA GLU A 111 19.04 -13.65 1.91
C GLU A 111 19.28 -15.05 2.48
N ALA A 112 18.21 -15.80 2.78
CA ALA A 112 18.32 -17.17 3.26
C ALA A 112 18.94 -18.11 2.20
N GLU A 113 18.60 -17.93 0.94
CA GLU A 113 19.15 -18.70 -0.20
C GLU A 113 20.64 -18.40 -0.39
N ILE A 114 21.04 -17.12 -0.37
CA ILE A 114 22.44 -16.70 -0.42
C ILE A 114 23.21 -17.28 0.76
N ALA A 115 22.70 -17.12 1.98
CA ALA A 115 23.33 -17.65 3.19
C ALA A 115 23.44 -19.19 3.19
N ALA A 116 22.54 -19.90 2.51
CA ALA A 116 22.63 -21.34 2.32
C ALA A 116 23.69 -21.74 1.28
N SER A 117 23.79 -20.99 0.17
CA SER A 117 24.79 -21.23 -0.88
C SER A 117 26.23 -20.92 -0.42
N LEU A 118 26.38 -20.01 0.54
CA LEU A 118 27.67 -19.55 1.07
C LEU A 118 28.05 -20.26 2.38
N ARG A 119 27.85 -21.59 2.44
CA ARG A 119 28.25 -22.43 3.59
C ARG A 119 29.47 -23.29 3.26
N GLY A 120 30.36 -23.40 4.26
CA GLY A 120 31.46 -24.34 4.25
C GLY A 120 30.96 -25.78 4.21
N ARG A 121 31.86 -26.71 3.90
CA ARG A 121 31.57 -28.14 3.78
C ARG A 121 31.08 -28.78 5.10
N ASP A 122 31.32 -28.10 6.21
CA ASP A 122 30.89 -28.43 7.58
C ASP A 122 29.57 -27.71 7.99
N GLY A 123 28.95 -26.96 7.08
CA GLY A 123 27.71 -26.22 7.32
C GLY A 123 27.90 -24.85 7.98
N THR A 124 29.14 -24.48 8.32
CA THR A 124 29.47 -23.18 8.92
C THR A 124 29.48 -22.06 7.87
N ALA A 125 29.36 -20.80 8.30
CA ALA A 125 29.46 -19.67 7.37
C ALA A 125 30.88 -19.60 6.78
N VAL A 126 31.00 -19.39 5.45
CA VAL A 126 32.33 -19.26 4.82
C VAL A 126 32.98 -17.96 5.29
N PRO A 127 34.21 -17.99 5.85
CA PRO A 127 34.89 -16.78 6.30
C PRO A 127 35.30 -15.90 5.12
N VAL A 128 35.28 -14.57 5.32
CA VAL A 128 35.59 -13.56 4.29
C VAL A 128 36.96 -13.79 3.64
N SER A 129 37.95 -14.28 4.41
CA SER A 129 39.30 -14.60 3.91
C SER A 129 39.34 -15.71 2.86
N GLU A 130 38.35 -16.61 2.86
CA GLU A 130 38.22 -17.66 1.83
C GLU A 130 37.48 -17.11 0.60
N ILE A 131 36.46 -16.26 0.81
CA ILE A 131 35.71 -15.63 -0.28
C ILE A 131 36.64 -14.71 -1.12
N SER A 132 37.54 -13.97 -0.46
CA SER A 132 38.50 -13.08 -1.13
C SER A 132 39.49 -13.81 -2.05
N LYS A 133 39.60 -15.13 -1.97
CA LYS A 133 40.43 -15.92 -2.91
C LYS A 133 39.75 -16.12 -4.27
N TYR A 134 38.42 -15.99 -4.33
CA TYR A 134 37.63 -16.24 -5.53
C TYR A 134 37.20 -14.97 -6.27
N VAL A 135 37.29 -13.81 -5.63
CA VAL A 135 36.97 -12.50 -6.22
C VAL A 135 38.28 -11.74 -6.43
N LYS A 136 38.64 -11.47 -7.69
CA LYS A 136 39.84 -10.71 -8.10
C LYS A 136 39.55 -9.22 -8.20
#